data_AF-A0A7W3T9C1-F1
#
_entry.id   AF-A0A7W3T9C1-F1
#
_cell.length_a   1.000
_cell.length_b   1.000
_cell.length_c   1.000
_cell.angle_alpha   90.00
_cell.angle_beta   90.00
_cell.angle_gamma   90.00
#
_symmetry.space_group_name_H-M   'P 1'
#
loop_
_entity.id
_entity.type
_entity.pdbx_description
1 polymer ?
#
loop_
_entity_poly.entity_id
_entity_poly.type
_entity_poly.pdbx_seq_one_letter_code
_entity_poly.pdbx_strand_id
1 'polypeptide(L)'
;RTYRSGDVAFAWAVVSDAGSYDMEVAGTESFASPAVQQHGEDVRLTRPLTAGTWWWRVRSVAADGKTGPWSDALRFRVLDIPLDAVPTAEVEASDDGKLHAHWSALSPELAASGARTRVQLAGDTS
;
A
#
# COMPACT_ATOMS: atom_id res chain seq x y z
N ARG A 1 19.18 5.65 -10.04
CA ARG A 1 19.00 5.36 -8.59
C ARG A 1 17.74 4.52 -8.50
N THR A 2 17.84 3.32 -7.95
CA THR A 2 16.90 2.21 -8.20
C THR A 2 15.63 2.39 -7.37
N TYR A 3 14.50 2.63 -8.06
CA TYR A 3 13.18 2.76 -7.46
C TYR A 3 12.53 1.37 -7.30
N ARG A 4 11.94 1.06 -6.15
CA ARG A 4 10.78 0.15 -6.12
C ARG A 4 9.61 0.89 -5.53
N SER A 5 9.02 1.73 -6.36
CA SER A 5 7.63 2.08 -6.20
C SER A 5 6.82 0.79 -6.43
N GLY A 6 6.22 0.26 -5.37
CA GLY A 6 5.64 -1.08 -5.37
C GLY A 6 4.30 -1.15 -6.11
N ASP A 7 3.92 -2.37 -6.49
CA ASP A 7 2.56 -2.68 -6.90
C ASP A 7 1.60 -2.36 -5.75
N VAL A 8 0.67 -1.45 -5.98
CA VAL A 8 -0.36 -1.07 -5.00
C VAL A 8 -1.61 -1.89 -5.29
N ALA A 9 -2.06 -2.64 -4.29
CA ALA A 9 -3.29 -3.39 -4.34
C ALA A 9 -4.45 -2.55 -3.80
N PHE A 10 -5.45 -2.33 -4.63
CA PHE A 10 -6.74 -1.73 -4.29
C PHE A 10 -7.76 -2.84 -4.16
N ALA A 11 -8.62 -2.77 -3.17
CA ALA A 11 -9.75 -3.68 -3.00
C ALA A 11 -10.93 -2.92 -2.39
N TRP A 12 -12.13 -3.29 -2.80
CA TRP A 12 -13.37 -2.68 -2.31
C TRP A 12 -14.43 -3.73 -2.05
N ALA A 13 -15.46 -3.34 -1.29
CA ALA A 13 -16.58 -4.22 -0.99
C ALA A 13 -17.48 -4.42 -2.21
N VAL A 14 -18.03 -5.63 -2.33
CA VAL A 14 -19.07 -5.93 -3.32
C VAL A 14 -20.33 -5.13 -2.97
N VAL A 15 -20.94 -4.51 -3.98
CA VAL A 15 -22.27 -3.91 -3.91
C VAL A 15 -23.25 -4.82 -4.63
N SER A 16 -24.32 -5.24 -3.97
CA SER A 16 -25.23 -6.29 -4.46
C SER A 16 -25.85 -6.00 -5.83
N ASP A 17 -26.12 -4.73 -6.12
CA ASP A 17 -26.78 -4.31 -7.36
C ASP A 17 -25.78 -3.80 -8.42
N ALA A 18 -24.48 -3.93 -8.17
CA ALA A 18 -23.45 -3.55 -9.12
C ALA A 18 -23.23 -4.67 -10.16
N GLY A 19 -23.31 -4.32 -11.43
CA GLY A 19 -22.82 -5.15 -12.53
C GLY A 19 -21.33 -4.98 -12.77
N SER A 20 -20.79 -3.78 -12.54
CA SER A 20 -19.36 -3.46 -12.63
C SER A 20 -19.00 -2.25 -11.75
N TYR A 21 -17.75 -1.81 -11.82
CA TYR A 21 -17.21 -0.70 -11.06
C TYR A 21 -16.36 0.21 -11.94
N ASP A 22 -16.42 1.52 -11.66
CA ASP A 22 -15.41 2.47 -12.12
C ASP A 22 -14.45 2.76 -10.95
N MET A 23 -13.16 2.76 -11.21
CA MET A 23 -12.11 3.04 -10.23
C MET A 23 -11.11 4.05 -10.78
N GLU A 24 -10.72 5.03 -9.96
CA GLU A 24 -9.75 6.06 -10.33
C GLU A 24 -8.64 6.17 -9.30
N VAL A 25 -7.42 6.45 -9.77
CA VAL A 25 -6.29 6.89 -8.95
C VAL A 25 -5.73 8.17 -9.54
N ALA A 26 -5.55 9.20 -8.71
CA ALA A 26 -5.06 10.51 -9.13
C ALA A 26 -4.03 11.07 -8.15
N GLY A 27 -3.15 11.94 -8.67
CA GLY A 27 -2.17 12.68 -7.87
C GLY A 27 -2.77 13.88 -7.11
N THR A 28 -4.08 14.12 -7.26
CA THR A 28 -4.83 15.17 -6.55
C THR A 28 -6.21 14.64 -6.16
N GLU A 29 -6.76 15.14 -5.06
CA GLU A 29 -8.09 14.76 -4.55
C GLU A 29 -9.24 15.11 -5.50
N SER A 30 -9.03 16.04 -6.44
CA SER A 30 -10.04 16.45 -7.42
C SER A 30 -10.28 15.42 -8.53
N PHE A 31 -9.36 14.47 -8.73
CA PHE A 31 -9.40 13.52 -9.85
C PHE A 31 -9.53 14.19 -11.24
N ALA A 32 -9.02 15.41 -11.40
CA ALA A 32 -9.13 16.15 -12.67
C ALA A 32 -8.37 15.47 -13.82
N SER A 33 -7.26 14.81 -13.51
CA SER A 33 -6.45 14.03 -14.45
C SER A 33 -5.99 12.74 -13.76
N PRO A 34 -6.83 11.69 -13.73
CA PRO A 34 -6.46 10.44 -13.08
C PRO A 34 -5.30 9.77 -13.82
N ALA A 35 -4.35 9.24 -13.06
CA ALA A 35 -3.26 8.42 -13.59
C ALA A 35 -3.72 6.98 -13.91
N VAL A 36 -4.76 6.51 -13.22
CA VAL A 36 -5.43 5.24 -13.47
C VAL A 36 -6.92 5.50 -13.57
N GLN A 37 -7.56 4.96 -14.60
CA GLN A 37 -9.00 4.83 -14.73
C GLN A 37 -9.30 3.41 -15.20
N GLN A 38 -10.14 2.69 -14.46
CA GLN A 38 -10.48 1.30 -14.75
C GLN A 38 -11.99 1.11 -14.67
N HIS A 39 -12.53 0.39 -15.65
CA HIS A 39 -13.88 -0.17 -15.61
C HIS A 39 -13.78 -1.69 -15.59
N GLY A 40 -14.60 -2.38 -14.78
CA GLY A 40 -14.63 -3.84 -14.75
C GLY A 40 -15.46 -4.43 -13.61
N GLU A 41 -15.60 -5.75 -13.62
CA GLU A 41 -16.37 -6.51 -12.61
C GLU A 41 -15.52 -6.89 -11.39
N ASP A 42 -14.19 -6.82 -11.53
CA ASP A 42 -13.26 -7.13 -10.45
C ASP A 42 -13.52 -6.24 -9.22
N VAL A 43 -13.28 -6.78 -8.02
CA VAL A 43 -13.29 -6.02 -6.76
C VAL A 43 -11.90 -5.79 -6.17
N ARG A 44 -10.88 -6.11 -6.96
CA ARG A 44 -9.47 -5.92 -6.62
C ARG A 44 -8.68 -5.56 -7.88
N LEU A 45 -7.81 -4.57 -7.77
CA LEU A 45 -6.91 -4.16 -8.84
C LEU A 45 -5.51 -3.95 -8.28
N THR A 46 -4.49 -4.34 -9.03
CA THR A 46 -3.09 -4.05 -8.68
C THR A 46 -2.46 -3.20 -9.77
N ARG A 47 -1.86 -2.06 -9.39
CA ARG A 47 -1.21 -1.14 -10.33
C ARG A 47 0.16 -0.68 -9.80
N PRO A 48 1.18 -0.60 -10.66
CA PRO A 48 2.41 0.08 -10.29
C PRO A 48 2.13 1.59 -10.24
N LEU A 49 2.57 2.23 -9.17
CA LEU A 49 2.48 3.68 -9.00
C LEU A 49 3.83 4.20 -8.60
N THR A 50 4.21 5.39 -9.07
CA THR A 50 5.45 6.05 -8.64
C THR A 50 5.33 6.54 -7.20
N ALA A 51 6.48 6.74 -6.56
CA ALA A 51 6.51 7.34 -5.23
C ALA A 51 5.84 8.73 -5.24
N GLY A 52 5.00 8.97 -4.24
CA GLY A 52 4.16 10.15 -4.23
C GLY A 52 2.94 10.00 -3.33
N THR A 53 2.20 11.09 -3.20
CA THR A 53 0.88 11.08 -2.55
C THR A 53 -0.18 10.87 -3.62
N TRP A 54 -1.10 9.96 -3.33
CA TRP A 54 -2.14 9.52 -4.26
C TRP A 54 -3.49 9.52 -3.56
N TRP A 55 -4.54 9.69 -4.36
CA TRP A 55 -5.93 9.56 -3.97
C TRP A 55 -6.57 8.51 -4.86
N TRP A 56 -7.43 7.67 -4.30
CA TRP A 56 -8.23 6.74 -5.08
C TRP A 56 -9.68 6.75 -4.64
N ARG A 57 -10.56 6.41 -5.58
CA ARG A 57 -12.00 6.29 -5.37
C ARG A 57 -12.59 5.20 -6.27
N VAL A 58 -13.75 4.69 -5.88
CA VAL A 58 -14.50 3.68 -6.63
C VAL A 58 -15.99 4.02 -6.60
N ARG A 59 -16.73 3.64 -7.64
CA ARG A 59 -18.21 3.65 -7.65
C ARG A 59 -18.75 2.40 -8.29
N SER A 60 -19.94 1.98 -7.87
CA SER A 60 -20.69 0.94 -8.55
C SER A 60 -21.31 1.43 -9.84
N VAL A 61 -21.43 0.51 -10.80
CA VAL A 61 -22.17 0.66 -12.04
C VAL A 61 -23.17 -0.50 -12.10
N ALA A 62 -24.46 -0.19 -12.12
CA ALA A 62 -25.52 -1.18 -12.23
C ALA A 62 -25.52 -1.81 -13.64
N ALA A 63 -26.17 -2.97 -13.80
CA ALA A 63 -26.24 -3.67 -15.08
C ALA A 63 -26.92 -2.85 -16.21
N ASP A 64 -27.77 -1.88 -15.86
CA ASP A 64 -28.38 -0.94 -16.80
C ASP A 64 -27.51 0.29 -17.11
N GLY A 65 -26.27 0.32 -16.61
CA GLY A 65 -25.29 1.38 -16.79
C GLY A 65 -25.44 2.56 -15.82
N LYS A 66 -26.43 2.55 -14.92
CA LYS A 66 -26.56 3.62 -13.91
C LYS A 66 -25.42 3.56 -12.90
N THR A 67 -24.79 4.69 -12.65
CA THR A 67 -23.67 4.78 -11.70
C THR A 67 -24.13 5.29 -10.35
N GLY A 68 -23.64 4.68 -9.27
CA GLY A 68 -23.75 5.22 -7.93
C GLY A 68 -22.88 6.48 -7.73
N PRO A 69 -22.98 7.15 -6.57
CA PRO A 69 -22.01 8.16 -6.20
C PRO A 69 -20.61 7.56 -6.07
N TRP A 70 -19.59 8.38 -6.27
CA TRP A 70 -18.23 8.03 -5.89
C TRP A 70 -18.11 7.81 -4.38
N SER A 71 -17.26 6.86 -3.98
CA SER A 71 -16.80 6.77 -2.59
C SER A 71 -16.09 8.05 -2.17
N ASP A 72 -15.90 8.21 -0.86
CA ASP A 72 -14.92 9.17 -0.35
C ASP A 72 -13.54 8.90 -0.96
N ALA A 73 -12.79 9.98 -1.17
CA ALA A 73 -11.43 9.91 -1.70
C ALA A 73 -10.49 9.39 -0.61
N LEU A 74 -9.89 8.23 -0.85
CA LEU A 74 -8.94 7.64 0.08
C LEU A 74 -7.52 8.06 -0.28
N ARG A 75 -6.86 8.78 0.63
CA ARG A 75 -5.49 9.25 0.47
C ARG A 75 -4.48 8.22 0.98
N PHE A 76 -3.44 7.96 0.19
CA PHE A 76 -2.31 7.13 0.59
C PHE A 76 -0.99 7.68 0.02
N ARG A 77 0.13 7.09 0.45
CA ARG A 77 1.46 7.45 -0.02
C ARG A 77 2.21 6.22 -0.48
N VAL A 78 2.77 6.29 -1.69
CA VAL A 78 3.74 5.32 -2.20
C VAL A 78 5.11 5.82 -1.85
N LEU A 79 5.91 4.96 -1.23
CA LEU A 79 7.25 5.29 -0.76
C LEU A 79 8.29 4.86 -1.79
N ASP A 80 9.33 5.67 -1.94
CA ASP A 80 10.56 5.23 -2.59
C ASP A 80 11.49 4.68 -1.51
N ILE A 81 11.58 3.35 -1.42
CA ILE A 81 12.42 2.67 -0.43
C ILE A 81 13.62 2.08 -1.18
N PRO A 82 14.85 2.56 -0.91
CA PRO A 82 16.05 1.92 -1.43
C PRO A 82 16.12 0.46 -0.95
N LEU A 83 16.56 -0.46 -1.82
CA LEU A 83 16.65 -1.89 -1.48
C LEU A 83 17.60 -2.16 -0.29
N ASP A 84 18.59 -1.30 -0.13
CA ASP A 84 19.59 -1.31 0.96
C ASP A 84 19.15 -0.53 2.20
N ALA A 85 18.01 0.16 2.16
CA ALA A 85 17.48 0.92 3.29
C ALA A 85 16.71 0.06 4.31
N VAL A 86 16.47 -1.23 4.02
CA VAL A 86 15.97 -2.19 5.01
C VAL A 86 17.18 -2.74 5.76
N PRO A 87 17.39 -2.39 7.03
CA PRO A 87 18.51 -2.92 7.78
C PRO A 87 18.34 -4.41 8.00
N THR A 88 19.43 -5.16 7.80
CA THR A 88 19.47 -6.58 8.15
C THR A 88 19.35 -6.69 9.66
N ALA A 89 18.41 -7.50 10.14
CA ALA A 89 18.36 -7.86 11.54
C ALA A 89 19.43 -8.92 11.79
N GLU A 90 20.32 -8.64 12.72
CA GLU A 90 21.31 -9.60 13.18
C GLU A 90 20.93 -10.03 14.62
N VAL A 91 21.21 -11.28 14.95
CA VAL A 91 20.80 -11.89 16.21
C VAL A 91 21.96 -12.74 16.71
N GLU A 92 22.45 -12.42 17.89
CA GLU A 92 23.54 -13.14 18.52
C GLU A 92 23.10 -13.71 19.88
N ALA A 93 23.44 -14.98 20.11
CA ALA A 93 23.37 -15.57 21.43
C ALA A 93 24.59 -15.11 22.21
N SER A 94 24.37 -14.42 23.33
CA SER A 94 25.44 -13.96 24.19
C SER A 94 25.70 -14.96 25.32
N ASP A 95 26.95 -14.99 25.79
CA ASP A 95 27.43 -15.82 26.90
C ASP A 95 26.70 -15.54 28.24
N ASP A 96 25.92 -14.46 28.30
CA ASP A 96 25.05 -14.10 29.43
C ASP A 96 23.73 -14.88 29.48
N GLY A 97 23.50 -15.80 28.54
CA GLY A 97 22.29 -16.60 28.43
C GLY A 97 21.09 -15.83 27.84
N LYS A 98 21.33 -14.68 27.20
CA LYS A 98 20.29 -13.87 26.54
C LYS A 98 20.50 -13.82 25.03
N LEU A 99 19.38 -13.64 24.34
CA LEU A 99 19.33 -13.26 22.94
C LEU A 99 19.51 -11.74 22.84
N HIS A 100 20.57 -11.31 22.16
CA HIS A 100 20.77 -9.91 21.79
C HIS A 100 20.41 -9.78 20.32
N ALA A 101 19.36 -9.00 20.03
CA ALA A 101 18.98 -8.65 18.67
C ALA A 101 19.33 -7.19 18.43
N HIS A 102 20.02 -6.90 17.34
CA HIS A 102 20.28 -5.55 16.86
C HIS A 102 19.65 -5.35 15.48
N TRP A 103 19.11 -4.16 15.29
CA TRP A 103 18.60 -3.69 14.01
C TRP A 103 18.99 -2.22 13.88
N SER A 104 19.44 -1.81 12.69
CA SER A 104 19.71 -0.40 12.48
C SER A 104 18.39 0.38 12.50
N ALA A 105 18.45 1.63 12.96
CA ALA A 105 17.33 2.54 12.79
C ALA A 105 17.01 2.70 11.30
N LEU A 106 15.73 2.89 10.97
CA LEU A 106 15.34 3.34 9.63
C LEU A 106 16.06 4.65 9.34
N SER A 107 16.47 4.86 8.09
CA SER A 107 17.03 6.15 7.69
C SER A 107 16.02 7.28 7.98
N PRO A 108 16.48 8.51 8.27
CA PRO A 108 15.58 9.63 8.59
C PRO A 108 14.50 9.85 7.53
N GLU A 109 14.83 9.70 6.23
CA GLU A 109 13.87 9.80 5.15
C GLU A 109 12.78 8.71 5.22
N LEU A 110 13.17 7.48 5.55
CA LEU A 110 12.24 6.36 5.64
C LEU A 110 11.35 6.48 6.89
N ALA A 111 11.90 6.92 8.03
CA ALA A 111 11.13 7.19 9.24
C ALA A 111 10.12 8.34 9.04
N ALA A 112 10.54 9.44 8.41
CA ALA A 112 9.70 10.59 8.08
C ALA A 112 8.58 10.25 7.08
N SER A 113 8.80 9.23 6.26
CA SER A 113 7.81 8.74 5.30
C SER A 113 6.66 7.95 5.93
N GLY A 114 6.78 7.61 7.22
CA GLY A 114 5.79 6.83 7.96
C GLY A 114 6.12 5.33 8.06
N ALA A 115 7.25 4.89 7.48
CA ALA A 115 7.71 3.51 7.64
C ALA A 115 7.99 3.17 9.11
N ARG A 116 7.75 1.92 9.48
CA ARG A 116 7.92 1.41 10.85
C ARG A 116 8.56 0.03 10.80
N THR A 117 9.42 -0.26 11.77
CA THR A 117 9.98 -1.61 11.97
C THR A 117 9.04 -2.43 12.85
N ARG A 118 8.83 -3.70 12.48
CA ARG A 118 8.14 -4.69 13.32
C ARG A 118 9.11 -5.83 13.61
N VAL A 119 9.29 -6.15 14.88
CA VAL A 119 10.06 -7.32 15.33
C VAL A 119 9.08 -8.40 15.78
N GLN A 120 9.29 -9.65 15.35
CA GLN A 120 8.52 -10.80 15.79
C GLN A 120 9.49 -11.87 16.30
N LEU A 121 9.22 -12.38 17.51
CA LEU A 121 9.97 -13.47 18.14
C LEU A 121 9.01 -14.65 18.33
N ALA A 122 9.47 -15.85 18.00
CA ALA A 122 8.74 -17.09 18.27
C ALA A 122 9.66 -18.02 19.06
N GLY A 123 9.14 -18.62 20.13
CA GLY A 123 9.78 -19.72 20.82
C GLY A 123 9.33 -21.03 20.21
N ASP A 124 10.24 -21.98 20.03
CA ASP A 124 9.87 -23.34 19.69
C ASP A 124 9.40 -24.05 20.96
N THR A 125 8.19 -24.59 20.96
CA THR A 125 7.68 -25.43 22.04
C THR A 125 7.65 -26.86 21.55
N SER A 126 8.69 -27.62 21.89
CA SER A 126 8.72 -29.08 21.75
C SER A 126 7.94 -29.75 22.88
#